data_AF-A0A916TLB6-F1
#
_entry.id   AF-A0A916TLB6-F1
#
_cell.length_a   1.000
_cell.length_b   1.000
_cell.length_c   1.000
_cell.angle_alpha   90.00
_cell.angle_beta   90.00
_cell.angle_gamma   90.00
#
_symmetry.space_group_name_H-M   'P 1'
#
loop_
_entity.id
_entity.type
_entity.pdbx_description
1 polymer ?
#
loop_
_entity_poly.entity_id
_entity_poly.type
_entity_poly.pdbx_seq_one_letter_code
_entity_poly.pdbx_strand_id
1 'polypeptide(L)'
;MLETTLTAVPGGIGIGAIAQSLVQHWLANKKYNREGEYKAKREAYLGFLNAISKSETTPNQENSITGGHWINRCLLVCSEEIDGLLTKYLETNPVDQQVHPEWPIVFSPLLNAMRSDLKRT
;
A
#
# COMPACT_ATOMS: atom_id res chain seq x y z
N MET A 1 -53.31 22.47 41.56
CA MET A 1 -53.33 21.07 41.10
C MET A 1 -52.79 21.05 39.68
N LEU A 2 -51.50 20.73 39.53
CA LEU A 2 -50.84 20.12 38.35
C LEU A 2 -49.33 20.17 38.61
N GLU A 3 -48.85 19.17 39.35
CA GLU A 3 -47.47 18.74 39.28
C GLU A 3 -47.34 17.79 38.10
N THR A 4 -46.36 17.99 37.22
CA THR A 4 -45.73 16.88 36.48
C THR A 4 -44.31 17.29 36.11
N THR A 5 -43.45 17.20 37.13
CA THR A 5 -42.12 16.60 37.06
C THR A 5 -41.40 16.58 35.71
N LEU A 6 -40.44 17.49 35.57
CA LEU A 6 -39.20 17.22 34.84
C LEU A 6 -38.63 15.89 35.36
N THR A 7 -38.65 14.85 34.54
CA THR A 7 -37.79 13.68 34.71
C THR A 7 -36.88 13.59 33.50
N ALA A 8 -35.86 14.44 33.51
CA ALA A 8 -34.64 14.17 32.76
C ALA A 8 -34.05 12.88 33.32
N VAL A 9 -34.07 11.82 32.52
CA VAL A 9 -33.41 10.53 32.82
C VAL A 9 -31.89 10.75 32.75
N PRO A 10 -31.13 10.76 33.87
CA PRO A 10 -29.69 10.99 33.85
C PRO A 10 -28.94 9.67 34.06
N GLY A 11 -29.33 8.61 33.33
CA GLY A 11 -28.74 7.27 33.48
C GLY A 11 -28.33 6.60 32.18
N GLY A 12 -29.06 6.83 31.08
CA GLY A 12 -28.83 6.14 29.80
C GLY A 12 -27.82 6.80 28.86
N ILE A 13 -27.45 8.06 29.11
CA ILE A 13 -26.68 8.89 28.17
C ILE A 13 -25.16 8.69 28.30
N GLY A 14 -24.66 8.25 29.46
CA GLY A 14 -23.22 8.15 29.73
C GLY A 14 -22.54 6.88 29.20
N ILE A 15 -23.12 5.71 29.44
CA ILE A 15 -22.47 4.42 29.13
C ILE A 15 -22.50 4.12 27.62
N GLY A 16 -23.62 4.43 26.96
CA GLY A 16 -23.75 4.30 25.51
C GLY A 16 -22.75 5.19 24.76
N ALA A 17 -22.53 6.42 25.23
CA ALA A 17 -21.57 7.35 24.63
C ALA A 17 -20.10 6.90 24.81
N ILE A 18 -19.76 6.29 25.94
CA ILE A 18 -18.42 5.73 26.18
C ILE A 18 -18.17 4.49 25.31
N ALA A 19 -19.15 3.58 25.19
CA ALA A 19 -19.02 2.43 24.29
C ALA A 19 -18.89 2.87 22.82
N GLN A 20 -19.71 3.84 22.41
CA GLN A 20 -19.65 4.43 21.07
C GLN A 20 -18.28 5.07 20.80
N SER A 21 -17.71 5.81 21.75
CA SER A 21 -16.42 6.48 21.57
C SER A 21 -15.25 5.49 21.49
N LEU A 22 -15.29 4.39 22.24
CA LEU A 22 -14.30 3.31 22.13
C LEU A 22 -14.35 2.61 20.77
N VAL A 23 -15.55 2.31 20.27
CA VAL A 23 -15.74 1.73 18.93
C VAL A 23 -15.27 2.70 17.85
N GLN A 24 -15.63 3.98 17.96
CA GLN A 24 -15.18 5.02 17.02
C GLN A 24 -13.66 5.20 17.04
N HIS A 25 -13.05 5.18 18.22
CA HIS A 25 -11.59 5.27 18.36
C HIS A 25 -10.89 4.06 17.74
N TRP A 26 -11.40 2.86 17.96
CA TRP A 26 -10.87 1.65 17.35
C TRP A 26 -11.02 1.65 15.82
N LEU A 27 -12.17 2.04 15.30
CA LEU A 27 -12.40 2.21 13.86
C LEU A 27 -11.49 3.28 13.27
N ALA A 28 -11.28 4.40 13.97
CA ALA A 28 -10.40 5.48 13.54
C ALA A 28 -8.93 5.02 13.48
N ASN A 29 -8.43 4.31 14.50
CA ASN A 29 -7.07 3.76 14.51
C ASN A 29 -6.88 2.71 13.39
N LYS A 30 -7.86 1.82 13.21
CA LYS A 30 -7.83 0.83 12.12
C LYS A 30 -7.79 1.50 10.76
N LYS A 31 -8.62 2.55 10.56
CA LYS A 31 -8.65 3.33 9.31
C LYS A 31 -7.34 4.06 9.08
N TYR A 32 -6.76 4.69 10.11
CA TYR A 32 -5.48 5.38 10.03
C TYR A 32 -4.34 4.45 9.57
N ASN A 33 -4.26 3.24 10.17
CA ASN A 33 -3.25 2.27 9.80
C ASN A 33 -3.42 1.78 8.35
N ARG A 34 -4.65 1.48 7.93
CA ARG A 34 -4.94 1.07 6.54
C ARG A 34 -4.63 2.16 5.53
N GLU A 35 -4.99 3.42 5.83
CA GLU A 35 -4.67 4.55 4.96
C GLU A 35 -3.15 4.77 4.86
N GLY A 36 -2.42 4.62 5.97
CA GLY A 36 -0.96 4.71 6.00
C GLY A 36 -0.30 3.64 5.13
N GLU A 37 -0.72 2.38 5.31
CA GLU A 37 -0.21 1.24 4.53
C GLU A 37 -0.52 1.42 3.04
N TYR A 38 -1.75 1.83 2.69
CA TYR A 38 -2.15 2.07 1.30
C TYR A 38 -1.29 3.16 0.66
N LYS A 39 -1.08 4.28 1.37
CA LYS A 39 -0.25 5.39 0.88
C LYS A 39 1.18 4.95 0.64
N ALA A 40 1.78 4.22 1.58
CA ALA A 40 3.15 3.73 1.47
C ALA A 40 3.32 2.76 0.28
N LYS A 41 2.42 1.78 0.14
CA LYS A 41 2.38 0.85 -1.00
C LYS A 41 2.23 1.59 -2.33
N ARG A 42 1.26 2.50 -2.41
CA ARG A 42 0.98 3.28 -3.63
C ARG A 42 2.19 4.12 -4.05
N GLU A 43 2.83 4.79 -3.09
CA GLU A 43 4.03 5.60 -3.36
C GLU A 43 5.17 4.74 -3.89
N ALA A 44 5.47 3.62 -3.22
CA ALA A 44 6.52 2.71 -3.63
C ALA A 44 6.29 2.16 -5.05
N TYR A 45 5.09 1.65 -5.33
CA TYR A 45 4.77 1.05 -6.62
C TYR A 45 4.79 2.07 -7.76
N LEU A 46 4.22 3.26 -7.58
CA LEU A 46 4.25 4.30 -8.60
C LEU A 46 5.68 4.81 -8.84
N GLY A 47 6.48 4.95 -7.77
CA GLY A 47 7.87 5.35 -7.87
C GLY A 47 8.71 4.32 -8.63
N PHE A 48 8.53 3.04 -8.34
CA PHE A 48 9.15 1.93 -9.08
C PHE A 48 8.79 1.98 -10.57
N LEU A 49 7.50 2.05 -10.91
CA LEU A 49 7.05 2.08 -12.31
C LEU A 49 7.59 3.30 -13.07
N ASN A 50 7.70 4.45 -12.41
CA ASN A 50 8.30 5.63 -13.02
C ASN A 50 9.81 5.46 -13.24
N ALA A 51 10.52 4.91 -12.26
CA ALA A 51 11.96 4.73 -12.30
C ALA A 51 12.38 3.71 -13.38
N ILE A 52 11.69 2.58 -13.49
CA ILE A 52 11.97 1.61 -14.56
C ILE A 52 11.70 2.21 -15.94
N SER A 53 10.58 2.94 -16.11
CA SER A 53 10.24 3.57 -17.38
C SER A 53 11.32 4.59 -17.79
N LYS A 54 11.84 5.37 -16.83
CA LYS A 54 12.96 6.29 -17.08
C LYS A 54 14.27 5.57 -17.42
N SER A 55 14.55 4.47 -16.74
CA SER A 55 15.72 3.62 -17.02
C SER A 55 15.68 3.04 -18.43
N GLU A 56 14.48 2.69 -18.92
CA GLU A 56 14.26 2.19 -20.29
C GLU A 56 14.37 3.31 -21.33
N THR A 57 13.81 4.50 -21.08
CA THR A 57 13.85 5.61 -22.04
C THR A 57 15.19 6.33 -22.09
N THR A 58 15.88 6.40 -20.95
CA THR A 58 17.13 7.15 -20.78
C THR A 58 18.12 6.29 -19.98
N PRO A 59 18.74 5.28 -20.59
CA PRO A 59 19.63 4.37 -19.89
C PRO A 59 20.92 5.10 -19.47
N ASN A 60 21.08 5.31 -18.16
CA ASN A 60 22.31 5.82 -17.55
C ASN A 60 22.45 5.29 -16.11
N GLN A 61 23.64 5.42 -15.52
CA GLN A 61 23.94 4.88 -14.20
C GLN A 61 23.02 5.43 -13.09
N GLU A 62 22.69 6.72 -13.16
CA GLU A 62 21.82 7.38 -12.18
C GLU A 62 20.40 6.80 -12.19
N ASN A 63 19.84 6.57 -13.37
CA ASN A 63 18.52 5.98 -13.55
C ASN A 63 18.48 4.51 -13.11
N SER A 64 19.55 3.75 -13.36
CA SER A 64 19.68 2.38 -12.84
C SER A 64 19.71 2.32 -11.32
N ILE A 65 20.49 3.20 -10.68
CA ILE A 65 20.54 3.32 -9.21
C ILE A 65 19.18 3.73 -8.66
N THR A 66 18.52 4.69 -9.31
CA THR A 66 17.17 5.13 -8.93
C THR A 66 16.16 3.98 -9.04
N GLY A 67 16.24 3.15 -10.08
CA GLY A 67 15.44 1.94 -10.22
C GLY A 67 15.63 0.99 -9.03
N GLY A 68 16.88 0.66 -8.69
CA GLY A 68 17.20 -0.18 -7.53
C GLY A 68 16.70 0.40 -6.21
N HIS A 69 16.80 1.71 -6.02
CA HIS A 69 16.27 2.40 -4.83
C HIS A 69 14.76 2.16 -4.67
N TRP A 70 13.98 2.32 -5.74
CA TRP A 70 12.53 2.12 -5.69
C TRP A 70 12.12 0.65 -5.55
N ILE A 71 12.92 -0.29 -6.08
CA ILE A 71 12.72 -1.72 -5.83
C ILE A 71 12.86 -2.00 -4.33
N ASN A 72 13.94 -1.53 -3.69
CA ASN A 72 14.12 -1.69 -2.24
C ASN A 72 12.98 -1.09 -1.45
N ARG A 73 12.43 0.06 -1.88
CA ARG A 73 11.25 0.65 -1.24
C ARG A 73 9.99 -0.20 -1.40
N CYS A 74 9.81 -0.90 -2.52
CA CYS A 74 8.72 -1.85 -2.68
C CYS A 74 8.87 -3.02 -1.70
N LEU A 75 10.07 -3.59 -1.57
CA LEU A 75 10.35 -4.71 -0.67
C LEU A 75 10.04 -4.43 0.81
N LEU A 76 10.06 -3.15 1.22
CA LEU A 76 9.71 -2.76 2.59
C LEU A 76 8.21 -2.81 2.88
N VAL A 77 7.35 -2.74 1.86
CA VAL A 77 5.92 -2.50 2.02
C VAL A 77 5.04 -3.53 1.32
N CYS A 78 5.61 -4.32 0.41
CA CYS A 78 4.85 -5.24 -0.41
C CYS A 78 4.51 -6.56 0.29
N SER A 79 3.58 -7.31 -0.30
CA SER A 79 3.32 -8.69 0.08
C SER A 79 4.46 -9.62 -0.37
N GLU A 80 4.55 -10.80 0.26
CA GLU A 80 5.51 -11.85 -0.13
C GLU A 80 5.36 -12.28 -1.61
N GLU A 81 4.14 -12.25 -2.14
CA GLU A 81 3.86 -12.52 -3.55
C GLU A 81 4.58 -11.53 -4.48
N ILE A 82 4.55 -10.23 -4.14
CA ILE A 82 5.22 -9.18 -4.91
C ILE A 82 6.73 -9.27 -4.74
N ASP A 83 7.22 -9.57 -3.53
CA ASP A 83 8.64 -9.78 -3.27
C ASP A 83 9.23 -10.87 -4.18
N GLY A 84 8.59 -12.04 -4.24
CA GLY A 84 9.00 -13.13 -5.12
C GLY A 84 8.99 -12.73 -6.61
N LEU A 85 8.04 -11.90 -7.04
CA LEU A 85 7.97 -11.41 -8.42
C LEU A 85 9.01 -10.31 -8.71
N LEU A 86 9.32 -9.44 -7.74
CA LEU A 86 10.38 -8.42 -7.84
C LEU A 86 11.76 -9.06 -7.89
N THR A 87 11.99 -10.11 -7.11
CA THR A 87 13.23 -10.88 -7.14
C THR A 87 13.43 -11.52 -8.51
N LYS A 88 12.40 -12.17 -9.06
CA LYS A 88 12.44 -12.70 -10.45
C LYS A 88 12.62 -11.60 -11.50
N TYR A 89 12.04 -10.43 -11.29
CA TYR A 89 12.23 -9.30 -12.19
C TYR A 89 13.71 -8.85 -12.22
N LEU A 90 14.36 -8.79 -11.06
CA LEU A 90 15.79 -8.49 -10.97
C LEU A 90 16.67 -9.57 -11.64
N GLU A 91 16.30 -10.84 -11.50
CA GLU A 91 16.99 -11.97 -12.15
C GLU A 91 16.82 -11.98 -13.67
N THR A 92 15.72 -11.41 -14.18
CA THR A 92 15.40 -11.33 -15.62
C THR A 92 15.81 -9.99 -16.25
N ASN A 93 16.62 -9.18 -15.54
CA ASN A 93 17.12 -7.91 -16.05
C ASN A 93 17.96 -8.13 -17.33
N PRO A 94 17.82 -7.28 -18.38
CA PRO A 94 18.55 -7.47 -19.64
C PRO A 94 20.05 -7.45 -19.42
N VAL A 95 20.73 -8.52 -19.85
CA VAL A 95 22.19 -8.51 -20.05
C VAL A 95 22.42 -8.08 -21.50
N ASP A 96 23.31 -7.11 -21.73
CA ASP A 96 23.67 -6.61 -23.07
C ASP A 96 22.48 -6.13 -23.93
N GLN A 97 21.48 -5.49 -23.31
CA GLN A 97 20.27 -4.95 -23.96
C GLN A 97 19.36 -6.01 -24.62
N GLN A 98 19.60 -7.29 -24.39
CA GLN A 98 18.67 -8.34 -24.80
C GLN A 98 17.60 -8.53 -23.72
N VAL A 99 16.34 -8.28 -24.08
CA VAL A 99 15.19 -8.55 -23.20
C VAL A 99 15.18 -10.04 -22.89
N HIS A 100 15.28 -10.39 -21.61
CA HIS A 100 15.20 -11.78 -21.18
C HIS A 100 13.86 -12.38 -21.63
N PRO A 101 13.82 -13.60 -22.22
CA PRO A 101 12.59 -14.18 -22.77
C PRO A 101 11.44 -14.27 -21.75
N GLU A 102 11.78 -14.41 -20.47
CA GLU A 102 10.81 -14.49 -19.37
C GLU A 102 10.33 -13.13 -18.85
N TRP A 103 10.93 -12.03 -19.27
CA TRP A 103 10.59 -10.69 -18.77
C TRP A 103 9.09 -10.35 -18.92
N PRO A 104 8.43 -10.60 -20.07
CA PRO A 104 6.98 -10.36 -20.20
C PRO A 104 6.14 -11.27 -19.28
N ILE A 105 6.66 -12.47 -19.00
CA ILE A 105 6.03 -13.49 -18.17
C ILE A 105 6.10 -13.10 -16.69
N VAL A 106 7.14 -12.37 -16.27
CA VAL A 106 7.31 -11.90 -14.88
C VAL A 106 6.63 -10.55 -14.65
N PHE A 107 6.74 -9.63 -15.60
CA PHE A 107 6.29 -8.25 -15.41
C PHE A 107 4.77 -8.10 -15.35
N SER A 108 4.03 -8.83 -16.19
CA SER A 108 2.55 -8.77 -16.18
C SER A 108 1.94 -9.29 -14.87
N PRO A 109 2.36 -10.47 -14.33
CA PRO A 109 1.96 -10.90 -12.99
C PRO A 109 2.34 -9.92 -11.90
N LEU A 110 3.53 -9.31 -11.95
CA LEU A 110 3.97 -8.29 -10.98
C LEU A 110 2.99 -7.11 -10.91
N LEU A 111 2.58 -6.57 -12.06
CA LEU A 111 1.60 -5.48 -12.11
C LEU A 111 0.23 -5.89 -11.53
N ASN A 112 -0.21 -7.12 -11.79
CA ASN A 112 -1.48 -7.63 -11.27
C ASN A 112 -1.42 -7.87 -9.75
N ALA A 113 -0.29 -8.35 -9.24
CA ALA A 113 -0.04 -8.51 -7.81
C ALA A 113 -0.03 -7.15 -7.10
N MET A 114 0.69 -6.15 -7.62
CA MET A 114 0.69 -4.78 -7.09
C MET A 114 -0.71 -4.17 -7.02
N ARG A 115 -1.52 -4.32 -8.07
CA ARG A 115 -2.92 -3.87 -8.08
C ARG A 115 -3.77 -4.58 -7.03
N SER A 116 -3.55 -5.88 -6.85
CA SER A 116 -4.30 -6.69 -5.88
C SER A 116 -3.91 -6.35 -4.45
N ASP A 117 -2.63 -6.11 -4.20
CA ASP A 117 -2.10 -5.74 -2.90
C ASP A 117 -2.62 -4.38 -2.43
N LEU A 118 -2.73 -3.40 -3.33
CA LEU A 118 -3.39 -2.12 -3.07
C LEU A 118 -4.88 -2.22 -2.72
N LYS A 119 -5.57 -3.30 -3.15
CA LYS A 119 -6.99 -3.54 -2.83
C LYS A 119 -7.18 -4.25 -1.49
N ARG A 120 -6.16 -4.96 -1.01
CA ARG A 120 -6.19 -5.72 0.25
C ARG A 120 -5.91 -4.87 1.48
N THR A 121 -5.43 -3.65 1.27
CA THR A 121 -5.09 -2.66 2.30
C THR A 121 -6.35 -2.00 2.89
#